data_AF-U5H3R4-F1
#
_entry.id   AF-U5H3R4-F1
#
_cell.length_a   1.000
_cell.length_b   1.000
_cell.length_c   1.000
_cell.angle_alpha   90.00
_cell.angle_beta   90.00
_cell.angle_gamma   90.00
#
_symmetry.space_group_name_H-M   'P 1'
#
loop_
_entity.id
_entity.type
_entity.pdbx_description
1 polymer ?
#
loop_
_entity_poly.entity_id
_entity_poly.type
_entity_poly.pdbx_seq_one_letter_code
_entity_poly.pdbx_strand_id
1 'polypeptide(L)'
;MTLSESEGMRLAKMSLQMYQSKARFGVFYAPPYFVLCELVIENGRTHLLTSEVCSSALLPDEDLPTGAAPRSESLFSTLVSLFLSAHADYPIEGPPEEIRSALRRTTEKLESTPSAPVQFPPIRPALDDVAGPFLVDQNAPVSLRHVPGTAIICGSEASKDTGMFATRVELECDGDFFSADFDENKAAESLPWVRTPVGDRARLDRLDLVTELGRGRTATGWTARWSRRSTAEVPDASASNDAPARLQGGLVAKVVSAEYAPSIAREYFIYTQAVPSLSTAAQAYFPKFHGLYRSGSDGRAYVLLLEDVGRTVTREQWEAGTELRRKTDEAFKALEDEGVYHDDQRYPNVTIRPDGRICLIDWGLASFY
;
A
#
# COMPACT_ATOMS: atom_id res chain seq x y z
N MET A 1 -13.84 -26.53 -16.87
CA MET A 1 -13.37 -26.32 -15.49
C MET A 1 -13.66 -24.87 -15.16
N THR A 2 -14.71 -24.60 -14.41
CA THR A 2 -15.06 -23.25 -13.95
C THR A 2 -14.07 -22.88 -12.85
N LEU A 3 -13.23 -21.88 -13.11
CA LEU A 3 -12.37 -21.28 -12.09
C LEU A 3 -13.24 -20.79 -10.94
N SER A 4 -12.79 -20.93 -9.70
CA SER A 4 -13.49 -20.29 -8.58
C SER A 4 -13.50 -18.78 -8.77
N GLU A 5 -14.54 -18.08 -8.29
CA GLU A 5 -14.65 -16.62 -8.42
C GLU A 5 -13.40 -15.89 -7.88
N SER A 6 -12.78 -16.45 -6.84
CA SER A 6 -11.54 -15.94 -6.24
C SER A 6 -10.33 -16.04 -7.18
N GLU A 7 -10.22 -17.11 -7.96
CA GLU A 7 -9.13 -17.34 -8.92
C GLU A 7 -9.32 -16.49 -10.17
N GLY A 8 -10.57 -16.39 -10.67
CA GLY A 8 -10.93 -15.52 -11.77
C GLY A 8 -10.59 -14.05 -11.47
N MET A 9 -10.88 -13.59 -10.25
CA MET A 9 -10.54 -12.24 -9.80
C MET A 9 -9.01 -12.01 -9.75
N ARG A 10 -8.22 -13.00 -9.33
CA ARG A 10 -6.75 -12.89 -9.29
C ARG A 10 -6.14 -12.79 -10.68
N LEU A 11 -6.59 -13.63 -11.62
CA LEU A 11 -6.13 -13.60 -13.01
C LEU A 11 -6.57 -12.32 -13.74
N ALA A 12 -7.78 -11.82 -13.47
CA ALA A 12 -8.24 -10.53 -14.00
C ALA A 12 -7.39 -9.35 -13.49
N LYS A 13 -7.07 -9.33 -12.19
CA LYS A 13 -6.16 -8.32 -11.59
C LYS A 13 -4.78 -8.36 -12.21
N MET A 14 -4.23 -9.55 -12.42
CA MET A 14 -2.93 -9.73 -13.08
C MET A 14 -2.95 -9.25 -14.53
N SER A 15 -3.96 -9.66 -15.30
CA SER A 15 -4.16 -9.21 -16.70
C SER A 15 -4.22 -7.69 -16.79
N LEU A 16 -4.98 -7.08 -15.87
CA LEU A 16 -5.07 -5.64 -15.77
C LEU A 16 -3.69 -5.04 -15.51
N GLN A 17 -2.98 -5.48 -14.48
CA GLN A 17 -1.64 -4.97 -14.12
C GLN A 17 -0.63 -5.07 -15.27
N MET A 18 -0.62 -6.20 -15.98
CA MET A 18 0.23 -6.41 -17.17
C MET A 18 -0.13 -5.40 -18.28
N TYR A 19 -1.43 -5.25 -18.57
CA TYR A 19 -1.92 -4.28 -19.55
C TYR A 19 -1.54 -2.84 -19.15
N GLN A 20 -1.68 -2.48 -17.87
CA GLN A 20 -1.35 -1.14 -17.37
C GLN A 20 0.14 -0.82 -17.52
N SER A 21 0.99 -1.80 -17.28
CA SER A 21 2.45 -1.66 -17.32
C SER A 21 3.02 -1.76 -18.73
N LYS A 22 2.17 -1.91 -19.76
CA LYS A 22 2.57 -2.29 -21.12
C LYS A 22 3.46 -3.54 -21.14
N ALA A 23 3.28 -4.41 -20.15
CA ALA A 23 4.03 -5.64 -20.00
C ALA A 23 3.34 -6.73 -20.79
N ARG A 24 4.09 -7.40 -21.66
CA ARG A 24 3.62 -8.56 -22.41
C ARG A 24 3.66 -9.84 -21.59
N PHE A 25 4.68 -10.01 -20.74
CA PHE A 25 4.87 -11.21 -19.93
C PHE A 25 4.73 -10.92 -18.44
N GLY A 26 4.29 -11.94 -17.69
CA GLY A 26 4.14 -11.91 -16.24
C GLY A 26 4.51 -13.26 -15.63
N VAL A 27 4.93 -13.25 -14.36
CA VAL A 27 5.28 -14.46 -13.62
C VAL A 27 4.48 -14.49 -12.33
N PHE A 28 3.71 -15.56 -12.12
CA PHE A 28 3.16 -15.87 -10.81
C PHE A 28 4.13 -16.79 -10.08
N TYR A 29 4.69 -16.34 -8.97
CA TYR A 29 5.70 -17.08 -8.23
C TYR A 29 5.18 -17.51 -6.86
N ALA A 30 5.18 -18.82 -6.61
CA ALA A 30 4.82 -19.44 -5.36
C ALA A 30 5.81 -20.58 -5.08
N PRO A 31 7.00 -20.29 -4.49
CA PRO A 31 8.09 -21.24 -4.41
C PRO A 31 7.65 -22.62 -3.86
N PRO A 32 8.11 -23.73 -4.46
CA PRO A 32 9.07 -23.82 -5.58
C PRO A 32 8.44 -23.67 -6.98
N TYR A 33 7.17 -23.30 -7.08
CA TYR A 33 6.43 -23.31 -8.34
C TYR A 33 6.29 -21.93 -8.95
N PHE A 34 6.12 -21.89 -10.27
CA PHE A 34 5.77 -20.68 -10.98
C PHE A 34 4.88 -20.95 -12.19
N VAL A 35 4.14 -19.94 -12.61
CA VAL A 35 3.36 -19.93 -13.86
C VAL A 35 3.77 -18.72 -14.67
N LEU A 36 4.04 -18.94 -15.96
CA LEU A 36 4.31 -17.89 -16.93
C LEU A 36 2.99 -17.45 -17.56
N CYS A 37 2.82 -16.14 -17.70
CA CYS A 37 1.66 -15.58 -18.34
C CYS A 37 2.08 -14.67 -19.49
N GLU A 38 1.29 -14.68 -20.56
CA GLU A 38 1.42 -13.77 -21.68
C GLU A 38 0.11 -13.02 -21.90
N LEU A 39 0.21 -11.70 -22.02
CA LEU A 39 -0.89 -10.83 -22.38
C LEU A 39 -0.95 -10.69 -23.90
N VAL A 40 -2.06 -11.11 -24.50
CA VAL A 40 -2.29 -11.07 -25.94
C VAL A 40 -3.48 -10.17 -26.23
N ILE A 41 -3.30 -9.21 -27.14
CA ILE A 41 -4.38 -8.33 -27.59
C ILE A 41 -4.79 -8.78 -28.99
N GLU A 42 -6.03 -9.25 -29.13
CA GLU A 42 -6.59 -9.75 -30.39
C GLU A 42 -7.93 -9.05 -30.63
N ASN A 43 -8.13 -8.39 -31.78
CA ASN A 43 -9.35 -7.64 -32.11
C ASN A 43 -9.79 -6.63 -31.02
N GLY A 44 -8.82 -5.97 -30.37
CA GLY A 44 -9.09 -5.01 -29.29
C GLY A 44 -9.49 -5.64 -27.96
N ARG A 45 -9.44 -6.97 -27.83
CA ARG A 45 -9.69 -7.69 -26.58
C ARG A 45 -8.43 -8.25 -25.99
N THR A 46 -8.39 -8.24 -24.66
CA THR A 46 -7.25 -8.70 -23.88
C THR A 46 -7.47 -10.15 -23.46
N HIS A 47 -6.52 -11.00 -23.80
CA HIS A 47 -6.47 -12.41 -23.42
C HIS A 47 -5.23 -12.64 -22.55
N LEU A 48 -5.40 -13.39 -21.46
CA LEU A 48 -4.29 -13.84 -20.63
C LEU A 48 -4.06 -15.32 -20.93
N LEU A 49 -2.93 -15.63 -21.56
CA LEU A 49 -2.46 -17.00 -21.71
C LEU A 49 -1.63 -17.37 -20.49
N THR A 50 -1.80 -18.58 -19.99
CA THR A 50 -1.04 -19.12 -18.86
C THR A 50 -0.33 -20.40 -19.29
N SER A 51 0.93 -20.57 -18.92
CA SER A 51 1.65 -21.82 -19.07
C SER A 51 1.10 -22.90 -18.14
N GLU A 52 1.59 -24.12 -18.32
CA GLU A 52 1.53 -25.15 -17.28
C GLU A 52 2.32 -24.69 -16.04
N VAL A 53 2.07 -25.33 -14.89
CA VAL A 53 2.84 -25.05 -13.66
C VAL A 53 4.26 -25.57 -13.82
N CYS A 54 5.24 -24.68 -13.65
CA CYS A 54 6.65 -25.00 -13.67
C CYS A 54 7.18 -25.16 -12.24
N SER A 55 8.19 -26.02 -12.05
CA SER A 55 8.91 -26.18 -10.78
C SER A 55 10.35 -25.70 -10.95
N SER A 56 10.81 -24.84 -10.04
CA SER A 56 12.22 -24.43 -9.93
C SER A 56 13.06 -25.41 -9.10
N ALA A 57 12.45 -26.46 -8.55
CA ALA A 57 13.14 -27.51 -7.79
C ALA A 57 13.52 -28.69 -8.70
N LEU A 58 14.77 -29.17 -8.57
CA LEU A 58 15.21 -30.45 -9.12
C LEU A 58 14.53 -31.58 -8.33
N LEU A 59 13.35 -32.01 -8.76
CA LEU A 59 12.71 -33.18 -8.18
C LEU A 59 13.44 -34.45 -8.66
N PRO A 60 13.83 -35.38 -7.76
CA PRO A 60 14.24 -36.71 -8.17
C PRO A 60 13.06 -37.44 -8.86
N ASP A 61 13.37 -38.16 -9.94
CA ASP A 61 12.41 -38.77 -10.88
C ASP A 61 11.46 -39.82 -10.25
N GLU A 62 11.65 -40.18 -8.97
CA GLU A 62 10.97 -41.32 -8.34
C GLU A 62 9.67 -40.98 -7.57
N ASP A 63 9.33 -39.70 -7.38
CA ASP A 63 8.16 -39.28 -6.58
C ASP A 63 6.99 -38.68 -7.40
N LEU A 64 6.98 -38.80 -8.73
CA LEU A 64 5.95 -38.18 -9.56
C LEU A 64 4.72 -39.09 -9.75
N PRO A 65 3.52 -38.68 -9.26
CA PRO A 65 2.29 -39.41 -9.55
C PRO A 65 1.97 -39.34 -11.06
N THR A 66 1.42 -40.43 -11.60
CA THR A 66 1.03 -40.58 -13.01
C THR A 66 -0.14 -39.66 -13.35
N GLY A 67 0.14 -38.37 -13.57
CA GLY A 67 -0.85 -37.35 -13.91
C GLY A 67 -0.30 -35.94 -13.71
N ALA A 68 0.31 -35.38 -14.76
CA ALA A 68 0.80 -34.00 -14.86
C ALA A 68 1.80 -33.56 -13.78
N ALA A 69 2.98 -34.17 -13.78
CA ALA A 69 4.15 -33.65 -13.08
C ALA A 69 4.47 -32.21 -13.56
N PRO A 70 4.81 -31.26 -12.65
CA PRO A 70 5.26 -29.92 -13.04
C PRO A 70 6.48 -30.02 -13.94
N ARG A 71 6.55 -29.20 -15.00
CA ARG A 71 7.76 -29.16 -15.84
C ARG A 71 8.92 -28.61 -15.02
N SER A 72 10.02 -29.35 -14.98
CA SER A 72 11.28 -28.86 -14.42
C SER A 72 11.81 -27.76 -15.33
N GLU A 73 11.74 -26.51 -14.87
CA GLU A 73 12.27 -25.36 -15.59
C GLU A 73 13.13 -24.52 -14.66
N SER A 74 14.29 -24.10 -15.16
CA SER A 74 15.11 -23.14 -14.42
C SER A 74 14.43 -21.78 -14.47
N LEU A 75 13.86 -21.36 -13.33
CA LEU A 75 13.29 -20.02 -13.17
C LEU A 75 14.28 -18.94 -13.61
N PHE A 76 15.57 -19.14 -13.35
CA PHE A 76 16.62 -18.22 -13.77
C PHE A 76 16.73 -18.12 -15.30
N SER A 77 16.74 -19.24 -16.03
CA SER A 77 16.80 -19.20 -17.49
C SER A 77 15.55 -18.57 -18.10
N THR A 78 14.40 -18.82 -17.48
CA THR A 78 13.13 -18.22 -17.90
C THR A 78 13.16 -16.71 -17.72
N LEU A 79 13.60 -16.22 -16.55
CA LEU A 79 13.74 -14.78 -16.30
C LEU A 79 14.73 -14.13 -17.27
N VAL A 80 15.90 -14.74 -17.50
CA VAL A 80 16.89 -14.23 -18.46
C VAL A 80 16.29 -14.11 -19.86
N SER A 81 15.55 -15.13 -20.32
CA SER A 81 14.89 -15.11 -21.64
C SER A 81 13.85 -13.99 -21.74
N LEU A 82 13.05 -13.78 -20.69
CA LEU A 82 12.09 -12.69 -20.63
C LEU A 82 12.75 -11.31 -20.62
N PHE A 83 13.86 -11.14 -19.89
CA PHE A 83 14.61 -9.87 -19.90
C PHE A 83 15.24 -9.60 -21.26
N LEU A 84 15.82 -10.61 -21.90
CA LEU A 84 16.39 -10.48 -23.24
C LEU A 84 15.32 -10.15 -24.29
N SER A 85 14.08 -10.56 -24.09
CA SER A 85 12.96 -10.24 -24.99
C SER A 85 12.66 -8.75 -25.15
N ALA A 86 13.14 -7.91 -24.22
CA ALA A 86 13.06 -6.47 -24.34
C ALA A 86 14.11 -5.88 -25.30
N HIS A 87 15.14 -6.65 -25.67
CA HIS A 87 16.17 -6.26 -26.62
C HIS A 87 15.70 -6.53 -28.06
N ALA A 88 16.00 -5.62 -28.98
CA ALA A 88 15.54 -5.69 -30.37
C ALA A 88 16.01 -6.94 -31.13
N ASP A 89 17.16 -7.48 -30.75
CA ASP A 89 17.78 -8.65 -31.39
C ASP A 89 17.30 -10.01 -30.84
N TYR A 90 16.55 -10.02 -29.74
CA TYR A 90 16.08 -11.24 -29.09
C TYR A 90 14.56 -11.23 -28.84
N PRO A 91 13.71 -10.78 -29.79
CA PRO A 91 12.28 -10.73 -29.56
C PRO A 91 11.73 -12.15 -29.40
N ILE A 92 10.92 -12.37 -28.36
CA ILE A 92 10.08 -13.56 -28.29
C ILE A 92 8.95 -13.35 -29.28
N GLU A 93 8.75 -14.24 -30.24
CA GLU A 93 7.64 -14.12 -31.20
C GLU A 93 6.28 -14.23 -30.50
N GLY A 94 5.27 -13.60 -31.09
CA GLY A 94 3.88 -13.69 -30.62
C GLY A 94 3.33 -15.12 -30.61
N PRO A 95 2.17 -15.36 -29.96
CA PRO A 95 1.51 -16.65 -30.04
C PRO A 95 1.22 -17.02 -31.52
N PRO A 96 1.36 -18.31 -31.90
CA PRO A 96 1.05 -18.78 -33.24
C PRO A 96 -0.38 -18.45 -33.68
N GLU A 97 -0.58 -18.37 -35.00
CA GLU A 97 -1.88 -17.99 -35.57
C GLU A 97 -2.99 -18.99 -35.24
N GLU A 98 -2.65 -20.27 -34.98
CA GLU A 98 -3.63 -21.23 -34.50
C GLU A 98 -4.18 -20.85 -33.12
N ILE A 99 -3.32 -20.37 -32.21
CA ILE A 99 -3.71 -19.92 -30.87
C ILE A 99 -4.54 -18.64 -30.99
N ARG A 100 -4.11 -17.67 -31.79
CA ARG A 100 -4.89 -16.44 -32.04
C ARG A 100 -6.27 -16.75 -32.62
N SER A 101 -6.34 -17.67 -33.58
CA SER A 101 -7.60 -18.13 -34.17
C SER A 101 -8.49 -18.88 -33.16
N ALA A 102 -7.91 -19.60 -32.21
CA ALA A 102 -8.65 -20.24 -31.12
C ALA A 102 -9.19 -19.20 -30.12
N LEU A 103 -8.42 -18.16 -29.81
CA LEU A 103 -8.87 -17.04 -28.98
C LEU A 103 -10.06 -16.31 -29.62
N ARG A 104 -10.00 -16.00 -30.92
CA ARG A 104 -11.11 -15.39 -31.67
C ARG A 104 -12.39 -16.22 -31.57
N ARG A 105 -12.32 -17.52 -31.88
CA ARG A 105 -13.47 -18.44 -31.79
C ARG A 105 -14.05 -18.56 -30.38
N THR A 106 -13.19 -18.61 -29.36
CA THR A 106 -13.62 -18.73 -27.96
C THR A 106 -14.36 -17.47 -27.52
N THR A 107 -13.86 -16.32 -27.95
CA THR A 107 -14.42 -15.00 -27.69
C THR A 107 -15.79 -14.83 -28.33
N GLU A 108 -15.91 -15.15 -29.62
CA GLU A 108 -17.19 -15.15 -30.35
C GLU A 108 -18.23 -16.06 -29.67
N LYS A 109 -17.80 -17.25 -29.21
CA LYS A 109 -18.68 -18.19 -28.50
C LYS A 109 -19.16 -17.63 -27.15
N LEU A 110 -18.27 -17.00 -26.38
CA LEU A 110 -18.63 -16.36 -25.10
C LEU A 110 -19.62 -15.20 -25.29
N GLU A 111 -19.48 -14.43 -26.36
CA GLU A 111 -20.38 -13.32 -26.69
C GLU A 111 -21.73 -13.75 -27.25
N SER A 112 -21.77 -14.88 -27.98
CA SER A 112 -23.01 -15.45 -28.50
C SER A 112 -23.92 -16.06 -27.41
N THR A 113 -23.42 -16.18 -26.18
CA THR A 113 -24.19 -16.64 -25.03
C THR A 113 -24.85 -15.42 -24.36
N PRO A 114 -26.20 -15.38 -24.17
CA PRO A 114 -26.87 -14.25 -23.54
C PRO A 114 -26.54 -14.23 -22.05
N SER A 115 -25.39 -13.64 -21.75
CA SER A 115 -24.95 -13.27 -20.42
C SER A 115 -25.42 -11.84 -20.20
N ALA A 116 -25.95 -11.53 -19.01
CA ALA A 116 -26.23 -10.14 -18.62
C ALA A 116 -25.01 -9.28 -18.98
N PRO A 117 -25.20 -8.07 -19.54
CA PRO A 117 -24.09 -7.26 -19.99
C PRO A 117 -23.14 -7.06 -18.81
N VAL A 118 -21.95 -7.66 -18.90
CA VAL A 118 -20.82 -7.25 -18.09
C VAL A 118 -20.53 -5.83 -18.57
N GLN A 119 -21.18 -4.87 -17.93
CA GLN A 119 -20.82 -3.47 -18.02
C GLN A 119 -19.41 -3.39 -17.45
N PHE A 120 -18.41 -3.54 -18.32
CA PHE A 120 -17.10 -3.01 -18.02
C PHE A 120 -17.33 -1.52 -17.72
N PRO A 121 -16.96 -1.04 -16.52
CA PRO A 121 -17.02 0.39 -16.29
C PRO A 121 -16.18 1.04 -17.39
N PRO A 122 -16.73 2.03 -18.13
CA PRO A 122 -15.97 2.70 -19.17
C PRO A 122 -14.65 3.18 -18.55
N ILE A 123 -13.54 2.93 -19.26
CA ILE A 123 -12.25 3.52 -18.94
C ILE A 123 -12.44 5.04 -19.03
N ARG A 124 -12.78 5.66 -17.90
CA ARG A 124 -12.87 7.10 -17.80
C ARG A 124 -11.45 7.67 -17.82
N PRO A 125 -11.22 8.76 -18.56
CA PRO A 125 -9.95 9.45 -18.58
C PRO A 125 -9.67 10.04 -17.18
N ALA A 126 -8.38 10.18 -16.85
CA ALA A 126 -7.83 10.96 -15.74
C ALA A 126 -8.75 11.11 -14.52
N LEU A 127 -8.58 10.21 -13.56
CA LEU A 127 -9.17 10.31 -12.23
C LEU A 127 -8.38 11.34 -11.40
N ASP A 128 -8.41 12.59 -11.86
CA ASP A 128 -8.10 13.72 -11.01
C ASP A 128 -9.32 13.92 -10.07
N ASP A 129 -9.06 13.90 -8.77
CA ASP A 129 -9.97 14.38 -7.71
C ASP A 129 -11.23 13.56 -7.35
N VAL A 130 -11.31 12.26 -7.70
CA VAL A 130 -12.47 11.45 -7.29
C VAL A 130 -12.18 10.70 -5.99
N ALA A 131 -12.98 10.99 -4.96
CA ALA A 131 -13.09 10.16 -3.76
C ALA A 131 -13.78 8.84 -4.12
N GLY A 132 -13.21 7.71 -3.67
CA GLY A 132 -13.81 6.38 -3.85
C GLY A 132 -14.00 5.67 -2.50
N PRO A 133 -14.77 4.57 -2.44
CA PRO A 133 -14.95 3.82 -1.20
C PRO A 133 -13.61 3.32 -0.63
N PHE A 134 -13.43 3.50 0.67
CA PHE A 134 -12.31 2.95 1.45
C PHE A 134 -12.83 1.92 2.45
N LEU A 135 -13.79 2.31 3.29
CA LEU A 135 -14.54 1.42 4.17
C LEU A 135 -16.03 1.60 3.88
N VAL A 136 -16.69 0.52 3.45
CA VAL A 136 -18.13 0.52 3.25
C VAL A 136 -18.79 0.00 4.52
N ASP A 137 -19.30 0.92 5.31
CA ASP A 137 -20.15 0.64 6.46
C ASP A 137 -21.54 1.26 6.28
N GLN A 138 -22.55 0.65 6.91
CA GLN A 138 -23.93 1.11 6.79
C GLN A 138 -24.16 2.44 7.51
N ASN A 139 -23.35 2.73 8.54
CA ASN A 139 -23.53 3.89 9.41
C ASN A 139 -22.52 5.02 9.13
N ALA A 140 -21.30 4.68 8.72
CA ALA A 140 -20.23 5.65 8.47
C ALA A 140 -19.37 5.21 7.26
N PRO A 141 -19.81 5.46 6.02
CA PRO A 141 -18.98 5.18 4.85
C PRO A 141 -17.76 6.10 4.84
N VAL A 142 -16.58 5.50 4.78
CA VAL A 142 -15.32 6.24 4.61
C VAL A 142 -14.90 6.17 3.16
N SER A 143 -14.66 7.34 2.58
CA SER A 143 -14.10 7.47 1.24
C SER A 143 -12.64 7.89 1.31
N LEU A 144 -11.88 7.54 0.27
CA LEU A 144 -10.48 7.90 0.10
C LEU A 144 -10.33 8.76 -1.15
N ARG A 145 -9.68 9.90 -0.98
CA ARG A 145 -9.27 10.80 -2.06
C ARG A 145 -7.75 10.79 -2.20
N HIS A 146 -7.26 10.72 -3.44
CA HIS A 146 -5.83 10.89 -3.72
C HIS A 146 -5.52 12.39 -3.84
N VAL A 147 -4.39 12.83 -3.27
CA VAL A 147 -3.95 14.23 -3.39
C VAL A 147 -2.97 14.35 -4.57
N PRO A 148 -3.33 15.03 -5.67
CA PRO A 148 -2.46 15.13 -6.85
C PRO A 148 -1.11 15.79 -6.54
N GLY A 149 -0.05 15.39 -7.26
CA GLY A 149 1.29 15.99 -7.13
C GLY A 149 2.07 15.64 -5.85
N THR A 150 1.52 14.81 -4.97
CA THR A 150 2.15 14.41 -3.69
C THR A 150 2.86 13.05 -3.74
N ALA A 151 3.16 12.59 -4.95
CA ALA A 151 3.81 11.31 -5.16
C ALA A 151 5.23 11.29 -4.59
N ILE A 152 5.58 10.20 -3.91
CA ILE A 152 6.90 9.98 -3.33
C ILE A 152 7.41 8.57 -3.65
N ILE A 153 8.71 8.38 -3.52
CA ILE A 153 9.32 7.06 -3.40
C ILE A 153 9.55 6.79 -1.91
N CYS A 154 8.98 5.72 -1.38
CA CYS A 154 9.19 5.26 -0.01
C CYS A 154 9.97 3.95 -0.03
N GLY A 155 11.12 3.87 0.63
CA GLY A 155 11.94 2.66 0.58
C GLY A 155 13.10 2.68 1.56
N SER A 156 13.79 1.54 1.69
CA SER A 156 14.94 1.43 2.57
C SER A 156 16.07 2.38 2.14
N GLU A 157 16.72 3.02 3.10
CA GLU A 157 17.93 3.82 2.85
C GLU A 157 19.05 2.98 2.21
N ALA A 158 19.16 1.71 2.61
CA ALA A 158 20.21 0.79 2.15
C ALA A 158 20.09 0.44 0.66
N SER A 159 18.89 0.56 0.08
CA SER A 159 18.59 0.15 -1.29
C SER A 159 17.92 1.29 -2.04
N LYS A 160 18.72 2.23 -2.55
CA LYS A 160 18.22 3.43 -3.25
C LYS A 160 17.54 3.12 -4.59
N ASP A 161 17.87 1.98 -5.18
CA ASP A 161 17.31 1.53 -6.47
C ASP A 161 15.99 0.78 -6.30
N THR A 162 15.62 0.43 -5.06
CA THR A 162 14.33 -0.15 -4.73
C THR A 162 13.49 0.86 -3.95
N GLY A 163 12.19 0.85 -4.20
CA GLY A 163 11.28 1.80 -3.58
C GLY A 163 9.85 1.56 -4.01
N MET A 164 8.96 1.62 -3.04
CA MET A 164 7.53 1.62 -3.25
C MET A 164 7.12 3.02 -3.67
N PHE A 165 6.40 3.12 -4.78
CA PHE A 165 5.70 4.35 -5.13
C PHE A 165 4.56 4.55 -4.13
N ALA A 166 4.42 5.76 -3.59
CA ALA A 166 3.30 6.11 -2.71
C ALA A 166 2.73 7.49 -3.07
N THR A 167 1.44 7.70 -2.80
CA THR A 167 0.78 9.01 -2.98
C THR A 167 0.02 9.37 -1.73
N ARG A 168 0.02 10.65 -1.38
CA ARG A 168 -0.74 11.11 -0.23
C ARG A 168 -2.23 10.92 -0.52
N VAL A 169 -2.93 10.47 0.49
CA VAL A 169 -4.37 10.27 0.46
C VAL A 169 -5.01 10.96 1.64
N GLU A 170 -6.27 11.31 1.48
CA GLU A 170 -7.12 11.87 2.53
C GLU A 170 -8.36 11.00 2.66
N LEU A 171 -8.81 10.81 3.90
CA LEU A 171 -10.03 10.06 4.19
C LEU A 171 -11.14 11.03 4.55
N GLU A 172 -12.31 10.80 4.00
CA GLU A 172 -13.51 11.60 4.26
C GLU A 172 -14.62 10.68 4.76
N CYS A 173 -15.39 11.15 5.74
CA CYS A 173 -16.52 10.44 6.31
C CYS A 173 -17.70 11.41 6.40
N ASP A 174 -18.84 11.03 5.82
CA ASP A 174 -20.06 11.86 5.77
C ASP A 174 -20.90 11.79 7.06
N GLY A 175 -20.51 10.94 8.03
CA GLY A 175 -21.18 10.73 9.31
C GLY A 175 -20.23 10.74 10.50
N ASP A 176 -20.77 10.47 11.68
CA ASP A 176 -19.96 10.31 12.90
C ASP A 176 -19.25 8.95 12.88
N PHE A 177 -17.96 8.99 12.52
CA PHE A 177 -17.13 7.81 12.39
C PHE A 177 -16.97 7.06 13.73
N PHE A 178 -16.89 7.76 14.87
CA PHE A 178 -16.59 7.12 16.14
C PHE A 178 -17.82 6.50 16.82
N SER A 179 -19.03 6.86 16.36
CA SER A 179 -20.28 6.21 16.77
C SER A 179 -20.57 4.90 16.01
N ALA A 180 -19.77 4.51 15.03
CA ALA A 180 -20.01 3.33 14.21
C ALA A 180 -19.28 2.07 14.72
N ASP A 181 -20.04 0.98 14.89
CA ASP A 181 -19.48 -0.35 15.19
C ASP A 181 -18.85 -0.96 13.93
N PHE A 182 -17.55 -0.72 13.74
CA PHE A 182 -16.80 -1.32 12.63
C PHE A 182 -16.33 -2.75 12.97
N ASP A 183 -16.68 -3.72 12.13
CA ASP A 183 -16.07 -5.06 12.14
C ASP A 183 -14.60 -4.96 11.72
N GLU A 184 -13.69 -5.35 12.62
CA GLU A 184 -12.24 -5.33 12.41
C GLU A 184 -11.79 -6.22 11.25
N ASN A 185 -12.65 -7.14 10.77
CA ASN A 185 -12.36 -8.02 9.64
C ASN A 185 -12.77 -7.42 8.28
N LYS A 186 -13.36 -6.21 8.25
CA LYS A 186 -13.70 -5.56 6.98
C LYS A 186 -12.44 -5.11 6.25
N ALA A 187 -12.22 -5.71 5.08
CA ALA A 187 -11.14 -5.33 4.19
C ALA A 187 -11.41 -3.95 3.56
N ALA A 188 -10.38 -3.13 3.42
CA ALA A 188 -10.46 -1.93 2.59
C ALA A 188 -10.88 -2.30 1.16
N GLU A 189 -11.75 -1.49 0.57
CA GLU A 189 -11.96 -1.55 -0.87
C GLU A 189 -10.70 -1.05 -1.57
N SER A 190 -10.13 -1.91 -2.41
CA SER A 190 -8.93 -1.56 -3.17
C SER A 190 -9.35 -0.72 -4.38
N LEU A 191 -9.29 0.61 -4.22
CA LEU A 191 -9.47 1.52 -5.33
C LEU A 191 -8.34 1.34 -6.35
N PRO A 192 -8.66 1.36 -7.66
CA PRO A 192 -7.65 1.35 -8.70
C PRO A 192 -6.71 2.54 -8.50
N TRP A 193 -5.42 2.28 -8.67
CA TRP A 193 -4.38 3.29 -8.57
C TRP A 193 -4.65 4.49 -9.50
N VAL A 194 -4.65 5.71 -8.96
CA VAL A 194 -4.75 6.93 -9.78
C VAL A 194 -3.48 7.07 -10.61
N ARG A 195 -3.61 6.90 -11.93
CA ARG A 195 -2.53 7.16 -12.87
C ARG A 195 -2.37 8.67 -13.05
N THR A 196 -1.79 9.33 -12.07
CA THR A 196 -1.13 10.61 -12.33
C THR A 196 -0.05 10.32 -13.37
N PRO A 197 0.07 11.07 -14.47
CA PRO A 197 1.23 10.99 -15.33
C PRO A 197 2.44 11.39 -14.47
N VAL A 198 3.05 10.38 -13.87
CA VAL A 198 4.32 10.53 -13.17
C VAL A 198 5.26 10.94 -14.29
N GLY A 199 5.83 12.13 -14.19
CA GLY A 199 6.94 12.53 -15.05
C GLY A 199 8.13 11.58 -14.83
N ASP A 200 9.33 12.10 -15.00
CA ASP A 200 10.51 11.32 -14.66
C ASP A 200 10.49 10.91 -13.17
N ARG A 201 10.34 9.60 -12.89
CA ARG A 201 10.37 9.04 -11.52
C ARG A 201 11.64 9.45 -10.77
N ALA A 202 12.73 9.76 -11.49
CA ALA A 202 13.96 10.27 -10.91
C ALA A 202 13.80 11.65 -10.24
N ARG A 203 12.69 12.36 -10.48
CA ARG A 203 12.41 13.69 -9.92
C ARG A 203 11.50 13.70 -8.69
N LEU A 204 11.00 12.54 -8.26
CA LEU A 204 10.15 12.46 -7.06
C LEU A 204 10.98 12.56 -5.78
N ASP A 205 10.43 13.23 -4.77
CA ASP A 205 11.00 13.22 -3.42
C ASP A 205 11.00 11.79 -2.86
N ARG A 206 12.05 11.46 -2.08
CA ARG A 206 12.21 10.13 -1.48
C ARG A 206 12.12 10.21 0.04
N LEU A 207 11.28 9.35 0.62
CA LEU A 207 11.22 9.06 2.05
C LEU A 207 12.04 7.79 2.31
N ASP A 208 13.22 7.95 2.91
CA ASP A 208 14.08 6.83 3.29
C ASP A 208 13.63 6.27 4.64
N LEU A 209 13.37 4.97 4.68
CA LEU A 209 13.22 4.18 5.91
C LEU A 209 14.61 3.79 6.42
N VAL A 210 14.98 4.30 7.59
CA VAL A 210 16.36 4.28 8.10
C VAL A 210 16.57 3.17 9.13
N THR A 211 15.81 3.16 10.22
CA THR A 211 15.94 2.16 11.29
C THR A 211 14.57 1.66 11.71
N GLU A 212 14.40 0.34 11.75
CA GLU A 212 13.18 -0.27 12.29
C GLU A 212 13.11 0.00 13.80
N LEU A 213 12.05 0.67 14.25
CA LEU A 213 11.79 0.96 15.66
C LEU A 213 11.10 -0.24 16.34
N GLY A 214 10.31 -0.98 15.56
CA GLY A 214 9.65 -2.20 16.03
C GLY A 214 8.51 -2.63 15.12
N ARG A 215 8.06 -3.86 15.36
CA ARG A 215 6.93 -4.49 14.66
C ARG A 215 5.84 -4.85 15.65
N GLY A 216 4.67 -4.26 15.46
CA GLY A 216 3.45 -4.61 16.16
C GLY A 216 2.65 -5.67 15.41
N ARG A 217 1.41 -5.91 15.87
CA ARG A 217 0.47 -6.82 15.21
C ARG A 217 0.05 -6.31 13.82
N THR A 218 -0.17 -5.01 13.72
CA THR A 218 -0.78 -4.37 12.54
C THR A 218 0.20 -3.57 11.70
N ALA A 219 1.31 -3.12 12.31
CA ALA A 219 2.18 -2.11 11.75
C ALA A 219 3.66 -2.38 12.05
N THR A 220 4.53 -1.87 11.17
CA THR A 220 5.97 -1.74 11.43
C THR A 220 6.35 -0.26 11.45
N GLY A 221 7.00 0.18 12.53
CA GLY A 221 7.48 1.55 12.70
C GLY A 221 8.93 1.70 12.27
N TRP A 222 9.24 2.78 11.56
CA TRP A 222 10.59 3.11 11.10
C TRP A 222 10.92 4.55 11.43
N THR A 223 12.16 4.84 11.84
CA THR A 223 12.69 6.19 11.66
C THR A 223 12.79 6.48 10.17
N ALA A 224 12.42 7.68 9.79
CA ALA A 224 12.35 8.10 8.41
C ALA A 224 13.00 9.46 8.20
N ARG A 225 13.43 9.73 6.98
CA ARG A 225 13.92 11.06 6.59
C ARG A 225 13.65 11.32 5.12
N TRP A 226 13.41 12.58 4.80
CA TRP A 226 13.39 13.02 3.40
C TRP A 226 14.81 13.07 2.85
N SER A 227 15.07 12.37 1.76
CA SER A 227 16.28 12.56 0.96
C SER A 227 15.97 13.33 -0.31
N ARG A 228 16.65 14.47 -0.49
CA ARG A 228 16.80 15.08 -1.83
C ARG A 228 17.85 14.28 -2.58
N ARG A 229 17.61 14.03 -3.88
CA ARG A 229 18.75 13.87 -4.79
C ARG A 229 19.22 15.24 -5.24
N SER A 230 20.52 15.47 -5.09
CA SER A 230 21.25 16.58 -5.68
C SER A 230 21.05 16.55 -7.19
N THR A 231 20.52 17.63 -7.76
CA THR A 231 20.65 17.94 -9.18
C THR A 231 22.12 18.18 -9.47
N ALA A 232 22.87 17.11 -9.73
CA ALA A 232 24.05 17.25 -10.56
C ALA A 232 23.53 17.51 -11.99
N GLU A 233 23.93 18.66 -12.54
CA GLU A 233 23.64 19.16 -13.89
C GLU A 233 22.32 19.93 -14.08
N VAL A 234 22.39 21.23 -13.79
CA VAL A 234 22.04 22.40 -14.66
C VAL A 234 21.59 23.56 -13.73
N PRO A 235 22.27 24.72 -13.72
CA PRO A 235 21.81 25.88 -12.97
C PRO A 235 20.75 26.63 -13.78
N ASP A 236 19.48 26.24 -13.65
CA ASP A 236 18.39 27.08 -14.14
C ASP A 236 17.93 28.05 -13.04
N ALA A 237 18.36 29.29 -13.22
CA ALA A 237 18.03 30.43 -12.40
C ALA A 237 16.60 30.92 -12.72
N SER A 238 15.56 30.23 -12.23
CA SER A 238 14.21 30.81 -12.04
C SER A 238 13.18 29.82 -11.47
N ALA A 239 13.50 29.08 -10.40
CA ALA A 239 12.48 28.31 -9.67
C ALA A 239 12.07 29.07 -8.41
N SER A 240 10.85 29.58 -8.42
CA SER A 240 10.14 30.24 -7.32
C SER A 240 10.27 29.49 -5.99
N ASN A 241 10.45 30.27 -4.93
CA ASN A 241 10.70 29.85 -3.54
C ASN A 241 9.54 29.11 -2.81
N ASP A 242 8.56 28.55 -3.51
CA ASP A 242 7.41 27.87 -2.88
C ASP A 242 7.62 26.34 -2.80
N ALA A 243 8.72 25.92 -2.18
CA ALA A 243 8.81 24.56 -1.65
C ALA A 243 8.01 24.49 -0.33
N PRO A 244 7.19 23.46 -0.08
CA PRO A 244 6.49 23.33 1.19
C PRO A 244 7.55 23.33 2.30
N ALA A 245 7.38 24.20 3.30
CA ALA A 245 8.27 24.35 4.43
C ALA A 245 8.63 22.97 5.00
N ARG A 246 9.83 22.49 4.64
CA ARG A 246 10.26 21.12 4.91
C ARG A 246 10.30 20.92 6.41
N LEU A 247 9.58 19.91 6.87
CA LEU A 247 9.44 19.52 8.27
C LEU A 247 10.84 19.44 8.91
N GLN A 248 11.19 20.46 9.70
CA GLN A 248 12.41 20.48 10.51
C GLN A 248 12.15 19.60 11.74
N GLY A 249 12.42 18.30 11.61
CA GLY A 249 12.24 17.32 12.69
C GLY A 249 12.55 15.90 12.23
N GLY A 250 12.87 15.02 13.18
CA GLY A 250 12.92 13.59 12.90
C GLY A 250 11.52 13.09 12.50
N LEU A 251 11.44 12.08 11.64
CA LEU A 251 10.18 11.51 11.18
C LEU A 251 10.09 10.04 11.57
N VAL A 252 8.86 9.58 11.77
CA VAL A 252 8.51 8.16 11.90
C VAL A 252 7.53 7.80 10.79
N ALA A 253 7.83 6.72 10.08
CA ALA A 253 6.93 6.10 9.13
C ALA A 253 6.33 4.84 9.77
N LYS A 254 5.03 4.88 10.08
CA LYS A 254 4.27 3.70 10.51
C LYS A 254 3.65 3.06 9.28
N VAL A 255 4.19 1.92 8.86
CA VAL A 255 3.72 1.16 7.69
C VAL A 255 2.70 0.13 8.15
N VAL A 256 1.48 0.21 7.63
CA VAL A 256 0.32 -0.59 8.02
C VAL A 256 -0.22 -1.34 6.80
N SER A 257 -0.61 -2.59 6.98
CA SER A 257 -1.29 -3.37 5.93
C SER A 257 -2.71 -2.84 5.69
N ALA A 258 -3.16 -2.83 4.44
CA ALA A 258 -4.50 -2.44 4.05
C ALA A 258 -5.60 -3.35 4.63
N GLU A 259 -5.24 -4.53 5.14
CA GLU A 259 -6.18 -5.41 5.86
C GLU A 259 -6.65 -4.80 7.19
N TYR A 260 -5.90 -3.86 7.76
CA TYR A 260 -6.23 -3.13 8.98
C TYR A 260 -6.86 -1.77 8.69
N ALA A 261 -7.67 -1.68 7.63
CA ALA A 261 -8.30 -0.43 7.20
C ALA A 261 -9.12 0.29 8.29
N PRO A 262 -9.90 -0.39 9.15
CA PRO A 262 -10.57 0.27 10.28
C PRO A 262 -9.58 0.96 11.23
N SER A 263 -8.44 0.33 11.50
CA SER A 263 -7.38 0.88 12.35
C SER A 263 -6.72 2.11 11.72
N ILE A 264 -6.47 2.06 10.40
CA ILE A 264 -5.95 3.20 9.62
C ILE A 264 -6.92 4.38 9.67
N ALA A 265 -8.23 4.14 9.48
CA ALA A 265 -9.25 5.18 9.54
C ALA A 265 -9.35 5.81 10.94
N ARG A 266 -9.43 4.98 12.00
CA ARG A 266 -9.47 5.48 13.39
C ARG A 266 -8.29 6.39 13.68
N GLU A 267 -7.07 5.92 13.42
CA GLU A 267 -5.87 6.71 13.69
C GLU A 267 -5.83 7.99 12.85
N TYR A 268 -6.23 7.93 11.57
CA TYR A 268 -6.33 9.10 10.71
C TYR A 268 -7.33 10.15 11.26
N PHE A 269 -8.52 9.73 11.67
CA PHE A 269 -9.55 10.66 12.18
C PHE A 269 -9.24 11.19 13.57
N ILE A 270 -8.50 10.45 14.40
CA ILE A 270 -7.93 11.01 15.63
C ILE A 270 -7.05 12.21 15.29
N TYR A 271 -6.11 12.08 14.37
CA TYR A 271 -5.20 13.20 14.03
C TYR A 271 -5.88 14.34 13.26
N THR A 272 -6.90 14.05 12.45
CA THR A 272 -7.49 15.05 11.54
C THR A 272 -8.79 15.68 12.04
N GLN A 273 -9.49 15.05 12.98
CA GLN A 273 -10.75 15.54 13.54
C GLN A 273 -10.66 15.75 15.05
N ALA A 274 -10.23 14.73 15.82
CA ALA A 274 -10.19 14.84 17.28
C ALA A 274 -9.12 15.82 17.77
N VAL A 275 -7.84 15.57 17.44
CA VAL A 275 -6.69 16.38 17.90
C VAL A 275 -6.87 17.89 17.65
N PRO A 276 -7.32 18.37 16.47
CA PRO A 276 -7.56 19.79 16.26
C PRO A 276 -8.61 20.43 17.19
N SER A 277 -9.53 19.64 17.73
CA SER A 277 -10.60 20.12 18.62
C SER A 277 -10.17 20.16 20.10
N LEU A 278 -9.06 19.50 20.44
CA LEU A 278 -8.54 19.41 21.81
C LEU A 278 -7.89 20.71 22.28
N SER A 279 -7.74 20.84 23.59
CA SER A 279 -6.95 21.90 24.20
C SER A 279 -5.47 21.80 23.79
N THR A 280 -4.76 22.94 23.79
CA THR A 280 -3.32 22.96 23.50
C THR A 280 -2.51 22.03 24.42
N ALA A 281 -2.97 21.83 25.66
CA ALA A 281 -2.34 20.94 26.61
C ALA A 281 -2.52 19.46 26.20
N ALA A 282 -3.74 19.07 25.84
CA ALA A 282 -4.04 17.73 25.34
C ALA A 282 -3.35 17.43 24.00
N GLN A 283 -3.33 18.38 23.07
CA GLN A 283 -2.63 18.25 21.79
C GLN A 283 -1.13 17.93 21.96
N ALA A 284 -0.50 18.37 23.06
CA ALA A 284 0.91 18.12 23.32
C ALA A 284 1.25 16.63 23.57
N TYR A 285 0.25 15.80 23.88
CA TYR A 285 0.42 14.34 24.03
C TYR A 285 0.46 13.60 22.70
N PHE A 286 0.21 14.25 21.58
CA PHE A 286 0.22 13.62 20.26
C PHE A 286 1.53 13.94 19.50
N PRO A 287 2.03 13.01 18.67
CA PRO A 287 3.02 13.36 17.66
C PRO A 287 2.37 14.23 16.60
N LYS A 288 3.13 15.12 15.96
CA LYS A 288 2.60 15.82 14.78
C LYS A 288 2.33 14.83 13.65
N PHE A 289 1.15 14.92 13.05
CA PHE A 289 0.79 14.15 11.86
C PHE A 289 1.16 14.92 10.59
N HIS A 290 1.88 14.24 9.69
CA HIS A 290 2.39 14.84 8.46
C HIS A 290 1.67 14.34 7.20
N GLY A 291 0.90 13.26 7.32
CA GLY A 291 0.03 12.78 6.25
C GLY A 291 -0.05 11.25 6.19
N LEU A 292 -1.04 10.79 5.44
CA LEU A 292 -1.27 9.40 5.11
C LEU A 292 -0.88 9.17 3.65
N TYR A 293 -0.07 8.14 3.39
CA TYR A 293 0.33 7.76 2.04
C TYR A 293 -0.12 6.34 1.74
N ARG A 294 -0.61 6.10 0.53
CA ARG A 294 -1.02 4.78 0.06
C ARG A 294 0.03 4.20 -0.89
N SER A 295 0.34 2.91 -0.75
CA SER A 295 1.21 2.19 -1.68
C SER A 295 0.63 2.17 -3.09
N GLY A 296 1.52 2.02 -4.08
CA GLY A 296 1.27 2.09 -5.53
C GLY A 296 0.19 1.14 -6.09
N SER A 297 0.46 0.51 -7.23
CA SER A 297 -0.55 -0.22 -8.01
C SER A 297 -1.30 -1.34 -7.28
N ASP A 298 -0.80 -1.79 -6.12
CA ASP A 298 -1.43 -2.81 -5.30
C ASP A 298 -2.30 -2.25 -4.16
N GLY A 299 -2.07 -1.00 -3.72
CA GLY A 299 -2.77 -0.35 -2.62
C GLY A 299 -2.79 -1.16 -1.32
N ARG A 300 -1.81 -2.05 -1.12
CA ARG A 300 -1.78 -3.04 -0.03
C ARG A 300 -1.22 -2.51 1.28
N ALA A 301 -0.58 -1.35 1.27
CA ALA A 301 -0.03 -0.75 2.47
C ALA A 301 -0.31 0.75 2.53
N TYR A 302 -0.36 1.25 3.75
CA TYR A 302 -0.48 2.66 4.08
C TYR A 302 0.68 3.07 4.96
N VAL A 303 1.11 4.32 4.84
CA VAL A 303 2.18 4.91 5.64
C VAL A 303 1.61 6.13 6.35
N LEU A 304 1.46 6.05 7.67
CA LEU A 304 1.24 7.23 8.50
C LEU A 304 2.60 7.87 8.77
N LEU A 305 2.77 9.10 8.30
CA LEU A 305 3.98 9.88 8.54
C LEU A 305 3.76 10.76 9.77
N LEU A 306 4.59 10.56 10.78
CA LEU A 306 4.49 11.18 12.10
C LEU A 306 5.80 11.86 12.48
N GLU A 307 5.75 12.75 13.45
CA GLU A 307 6.91 13.28 14.16
C GLU A 307 7.65 12.15 14.89
N ASP A 308 8.99 12.16 14.85
CA ASP A 308 9.80 11.37 15.78
C ASP A 308 9.77 12.00 17.17
N VAL A 309 9.05 11.33 18.07
CA VAL A 309 8.80 11.78 19.45
C VAL A 309 9.72 11.11 20.47
N GLY A 310 10.80 10.45 20.02
CA GLY A 310 11.82 9.90 20.90
C GLY A 310 11.63 8.42 21.20
N ARG A 311 11.80 8.04 22.48
CA ARG A 311 11.96 6.62 22.86
C ARG A 311 10.69 6.08 23.51
N THR A 312 10.25 4.92 23.04
CA THR A 312 9.20 4.13 23.70
C THR A 312 9.65 3.70 25.09
N VAL A 313 8.72 3.79 26.05
CA VAL A 313 8.92 3.34 27.42
C VAL A 313 9.11 1.82 27.42
N THR A 314 10.14 1.33 28.12
CA THR A 314 10.31 -0.12 28.29
C THR A 314 9.45 -0.66 29.43
N ARG A 315 9.23 -1.97 29.45
CA ARG A 315 8.49 -2.62 30.52
C ARG A 315 9.10 -2.35 31.89
N GLU A 316 10.42 -2.37 32.00
CA GLU A 316 11.14 -2.15 33.25
C GLU A 316 10.94 -0.72 33.76
N GLN A 317 10.98 0.27 32.85
CA GLN A 317 10.72 1.67 33.18
C GLN A 317 9.28 1.88 33.64
N TRP A 318 8.33 1.21 33.00
CA TRP A 318 6.92 1.25 33.35
C TRP A 318 6.64 0.66 34.73
N GLU A 319 7.21 -0.50 35.03
CA GLU A 319 7.00 -1.21 36.30
C GLU A 319 7.73 -0.54 37.48
N ALA A 320 8.93 0.00 37.26
CA ALA A 320 9.73 0.63 38.33
C ALA A 320 9.39 2.11 38.56
N GLY A 321 8.87 2.82 37.56
CA GLY A 321 8.71 4.27 37.58
C GLY A 321 7.36 4.73 38.13
N THR A 322 7.21 4.87 39.45
CA THR A 322 5.96 5.38 40.06
C THR A 322 5.55 6.75 39.51
N GLU A 323 6.53 7.65 39.32
CA GLU A 323 6.28 8.98 38.77
C GLU A 323 5.95 8.96 37.26
N LEU A 324 6.60 8.09 36.48
CA LEU A 324 6.30 7.92 35.06
C LEU A 324 4.87 7.40 34.87
N ARG A 325 4.47 6.41 35.68
CA ARG A 325 3.13 5.87 35.68
C ARG A 325 2.09 6.92 36.06
N ARG A 326 2.31 7.67 37.15
CA ARG A 326 1.43 8.79 37.55
C ARG A 326 1.25 9.80 36.42
N LYS A 327 2.35 10.26 35.79
CA LYS A 327 2.26 11.20 34.66
C LYS A 327 1.55 10.63 33.45
N THR A 328 1.69 9.32 33.21
CA THR A 328 1.02 8.65 32.10
C THR A 328 -0.48 8.51 32.37
N ASP A 329 -0.87 8.12 33.58
CA ASP A 329 -2.26 8.05 34.02
C ASP A 329 -2.92 9.44 33.94
N GLU A 330 -2.19 10.51 34.30
CA GLU A 330 -2.63 11.89 34.13
C GLU A 330 -2.78 12.29 32.66
N ALA A 331 -1.88 11.84 31.78
CA ALA A 331 -1.98 12.10 30.35
C ALA A 331 -3.21 11.41 29.73
N PHE A 332 -3.46 10.13 30.05
CA PHE A 332 -4.68 9.44 29.59
C PHE A 332 -5.93 10.12 30.13
N LYS A 333 -5.97 10.42 31.43
CA LYS A 333 -7.12 11.08 32.05
C LYS A 333 -7.40 12.45 31.42
N ALA A 334 -6.36 13.24 31.14
CA ALA A 334 -6.54 14.55 30.49
C ALA A 334 -7.18 14.43 29.09
N LEU A 335 -6.93 13.33 28.37
CA LEU A 335 -7.56 13.07 27.07
C LEU A 335 -8.98 12.53 27.23
N GLU A 336 -9.22 11.66 28.22
CA GLU A 336 -10.56 11.16 28.55
C GLU A 336 -11.50 12.29 28.98
N ASP A 337 -11.00 13.27 29.75
CA ASP A 337 -11.74 14.47 30.16
C ASP A 337 -12.12 15.35 28.95
N GLU A 338 -11.44 15.18 27.81
CA GLU A 338 -11.74 15.83 26.52
C GLU A 338 -12.41 14.88 25.50
N GLY A 339 -12.90 13.72 25.96
CA GLY A 339 -13.68 12.77 25.16
C GLY A 339 -12.87 11.82 24.29
N VAL A 340 -11.52 11.82 24.37
CA VAL A 340 -10.65 10.92 23.61
C VAL A 340 -10.19 9.74 24.46
N TYR A 341 -10.53 8.54 24.02
CA TYR A 341 -10.15 7.29 24.69
C TYR A 341 -9.17 6.51 23.81
N HIS A 342 -8.02 6.11 24.38
CA HIS A 342 -6.99 5.41 23.62
C HIS A 342 -7.33 3.93 23.35
N ASP A 343 -8.05 3.28 24.27
CA ASP A 343 -8.48 1.87 24.21
C ASP A 343 -7.34 0.82 24.08
N ASP A 344 -6.08 1.23 24.24
CA ASP A 344 -4.89 0.37 24.24
C ASP A 344 -3.78 0.97 25.13
N GLN A 345 -4.11 1.21 26.40
CA GLN A 345 -3.20 1.84 27.36
C GLN A 345 -2.12 0.85 27.83
N ARG A 346 -0.98 0.83 27.13
CA ARG A 346 0.15 -0.06 27.44
C ARG A 346 1.50 0.63 27.22
N TYR A 347 2.53 0.16 27.91
CA TYR A 347 3.88 0.75 27.85
C TYR A 347 4.45 0.94 26.43
N PRO A 348 4.22 0.05 25.43
CA PRO A 348 4.71 0.27 24.07
C PRO A 348 4.09 1.49 23.36
N ASN A 349 2.94 1.94 23.83
CA ASN A 349 2.17 3.05 23.25
C ASN A 349 2.52 4.39 23.92
N VAL A 350 3.51 4.39 24.81
CA VAL A 350 3.96 5.57 25.55
C VAL A 350 5.41 5.86 25.19
N THR A 351 5.68 7.10 24.80
CA THR A 351 7.00 7.58 24.40
C THR A 351 7.41 8.78 25.24
N ILE A 352 8.72 8.93 25.44
CA ILE A 352 9.31 10.05 26.15
C ILE A 352 10.08 10.90 25.13
N ARG A 353 9.63 12.14 24.96
CA ARG A 353 10.29 13.16 24.15
C ARG A 353 11.66 13.51 24.73
N PRO A 354 12.60 14.04 23.92
CA PRO A 354 13.92 14.45 24.41
C PRO A 354 13.87 15.49 25.56
N ASP A 355 12.79 16.27 25.65
CA ASP A 355 12.54 17.24 26.72
C ASP A 355 11.87 16.62 27.98
N GLY A 356 11.66 15.30 28.00
CA GLY A 356 11.06 14.56 29.09
C GLY A 356 9.54 14.56 29.13
N ARG A 357 8.86 15.19 28.17
CA ARG A 357 7.39 15.14 28.06
C ARG A 357 6.94 13.79 27.52
N ILE A 358 5.76 13.36 27.98
CA ILE A 358 5.10 12.14 27.50
C ILE A 358 4.42 12.42 26.17
N CYS A 359 4.49 11.46 25.26
CA CYS A 359 3.73 11.44 24.03
C CYS A 359 3.14 10.03 23.84
N LEU A 360 1.87 9.98 23.45
CA LEU A 360 1.08 8.76 23.28
C LEU A 360 0.94 8.45 21.78
N ILE A 361 1.11 7.19 21.41
CA ILE A 361 1.16 6.72 20.02
C ILE A 361 0.31 5.46 19.84
N ASP A 362 0.09 5.06 18.59
CA ASP A 362 -0.71 3.87 18.25
C ASP A 362 -2.21 4.01 18.56
N TRP A 363 -2.83 5.01 17.96
CA TRP A 363 -4.25 5.34 18.13
C TRP A 363 -5.20 4.48 17.27
N GLY A 364 -4.72 3.32 16.82
CA GLY A 364 -5.45 2.44 15.90
C GLY A 364 -6.69 1.77 16.50
N LEU A 365 -6.89 1.88 17.81
CA LEU A 365 -8.04 1.34 18.55
C LEU A 365 -8.89 2.44 19.20
N ALA A 366 -8.51 3.71 19.06
CA ALA A 366 -9.08 4.80 19.82
C ALA A 366 -10.53 5.13 19.45
N SER A 367 -11.23 5.75 20.41
CA SER A 367 -12.58 6.29 20.27
C SER A 367 -12.66 7.75 20.72
N PHE A 368 -13.67 8.48 20.23
CA PHE A 368 -13.87 9.91 20.47
C PHE A 368 -15.37 10.22 20.55
N TYR A 369 -15.83 10.90 21.62
CA TYR A 369 -17.26 11.14 21.91
C TYR A 369 -17.55 12.55 22.42
#